data_AF-A0A6S6M5D5-F1
#
_entry.id   AF-A0A6S6M5D5-F1
#
_cell.length_a   1.000
_cell.length_b   1.000
_cell.length_c   1.000
_cell.angle_alpha   90.00
_cell.angle_beta   90.00
_cell.angle_gamma   90.00
#
_symmetry.space_group_name_H-M   'P 1'
#
loop_
_entity.id
_entity.type
_entity.pdbx_description
1 polymer ?
#
loop_
_entity_poly.entity_id
_entity_poly.type
_entity_poly.pdbx_seq_one_letter_code
_entity_poly.pdbx_strand_id
1 'polypeptide(L)'
;MRQRSGLMILLAGLLGYALLIGPFTSYMAHKPMVEKLGYVPSVKVLKPLSADQKEVVAASLVFKVMMYYGDVVGRMMAGDQTAAPADLKGMSRLLHNTVQLDPYNMDAYYFAQSFLTWDAKQYQVANEMLEYGMKYRTWDWNLPFFAGFNSAFFMHDYQKAAQFFQKTGELSGAQLHIQLAGRYLQQSGQTELAIRYLTGMVRSAKNSAVQKTYQIRLEAFQQVQRIEVAAQRYLKEKGTHPATVEQLVQGGYLSPAPVDPYGGHFYFDESGKVATTSKFAFATKTK
;
A
#
# COMPACT_ATOMS: atom_id res chain seq x y z
N MET A 1 36.10 -62.66 -7.57
CA MET A 1 34.63 -62.72 -7.29
C MET A 1 34.08 -61.48 -6.59
N ARG A 2 34.80 -60.86 -5.64
CA ARG A 2 34.34 -59.71 -4.84
C ARG A 2 33.95 -58.44 -5.63
N GLN A 3 34.66 -58.11 -6.72
CA GLN A 3 34.34 -56.94 -7.58
C GLN A 3 33.06 -57.11 -8.39
N ARG A 4 32.72 -58.33 -8.84
CA ARG A 4 31.50 -58.60 -9.62
C ARG A 4 30.24 -58.44 -8.76
N SER A 5 30.31 -58.81 -7.49
CA SER A 5 29.20 -58.64 -6.54
C SER A 5 28.91 -57.16 -6.25
N GLY A 6 29.94 -56.32 -6.10
CA GLY A 6 29.77 -54.87 -5.91
C GLY A 6 29.15 -54.18 -7.12
N LEU A 7 29.57 -54.56 -8.34
CA LEU A 7 29.00 -54.04 -9.59
C LEU A 7 27.52 -54.42 -9.75
N MET A 8 27.15 -55.65 -9.38
CA MET A 8 25.75 -56.10 -9.44
C MET A 8 24.84 -55.36 -8.45
N ILE A 9 25.33 -55.05 -7.25
CA ILE A 9 24.57 -54.27 -6.26
C ILE A 9 24.37 -52.84 -6.75
N LEU A 10 25.40 -52.22 -7.33
CA LEU A 10 25.31 -50.85 -7.86
C LEU A 10 24.38 -50.76 -9.08
N LEU A 11 24.45 -51.75 -9.98
CA LEU A 11 23.52 -51.87 -11.10
C LEU A 11 22.09 -52.10 -10.62
N ALA A 12 21.86 -52.97 -9.64
CA ALA A 12 20.53 -53.19 -9.06
C ALA A 12 20.00 -51.92 -8.37
N GLY A 13 20.85 -51.17 -7.68
CA GLY A 13 20.49 -49.88 -7.07
C GLY A 13 20.13 -48.81 -8.10
N LEU A 14 20.90 -48.70 -9.18
CA LEU A 14 20.58 -47.80 -10.30
C LEU A 14 19.29 -48.19 -11.02
N LEU A 15 19.06 -49.49 -11.21
CA LEU A 15 17.84 -50.00 -11.84
C LEU A 15 16.62 -49.74 -10.95
N GLY A 16 16.75 -49.97 -9.64
CA GLY A 16 15.72 -49.62 -8.66
C GLY A 16 15.44 -48.11 -8.61
N TYR A 17 16.48 -47.28 -8.67
CA TYR A 17 16.34 -45.83 -8.73
C TYR A 17 15.64 -45.37 -10.01
N ALA A 18 16.01 -45.93 -11.17
CA ALA A 18 15.38 -45.62 -12.46
C ALA A 18 13.90 -46.05 -12.49
N LEU A 19 13.59 -47.23 -11.93
CA LEU A 19 12.23 -47.75 -11.79
C LEU A 19 11.36 -46.94 -10.83
N LEU A 20 11.96 -46.25 -9.86
CA LEU A 20 11.24 -45.34 -8.97
C LEU A 20 11.07 -43.95 -9.58
N ILE A 21 12.14 -43.39 -10.17
CA ILE A 21 12.13 -41.99 -10.62
C ILE A 21 11.31 -41.77 -11.88
N GLY A 22 11.23 -42.75 -12.80
CA GLY A 22 10.40 -42.64 -14.01
C GLY A 22 8.91 -42.49 -13.69
N PRO A 23 8.29 -43.43 -12.96
CA PRO A 23 6.90 -43.32 -12.52
C PRO A 23 6.68 -42.11 -11.59
N PHE A 24 7.62 -41.82 -10.70
CA PHE A 24 7.51 -40.67 -9.79
C PHE A 24 7.53 -39.34 -10.54
N THR A 25 8.45 -39.14 -11.51
CA THR A 25 8.51 -37.92 -12.32
C THR A 25 7.31 -37.79 -13.25
N SER A 26 6.87 -38.89 -13.88
CA SER A 26 5.65 -38.91 -14.70
C SER A 26 4.41 -38.59 -13.87
N TYR A 27 4.30 -39.18 -12.68
CA TYR A 27 3.23 -38.86 -11.73
C TYR A 27 3.29 -37.39 -11.31
N MET A 28 4.46 -36.87 -10.92
CA MET A 28 4.61 -35.46 -10.53
C MET A 28 4.32 -34.49 -11.69
N ALA A 29 4.63 -34.86 -12.94
CA ALA A 29 4.33 -34.07 -14.12
C ALA A 29 2.82 -33.98 -14.43
N HIS A 30 2.05 -34.99 -14.05
CA HIS A 30 0.60 -35.07 -14.31
C HIS A 30 -0.26 -34.92 -13.05
N LYS A 31 0.35 -34.76 -11.87
CA LYS A 31 -0.37 -34.64 -10.61
C LYS A 31 -1.02 -33.24 -10.55
N PRO A 32 -2.35 -33.13 -10.49
CA PRO A 32 -2.97 -31.86 -10.15
C PRO A 32 -2.54 -31.51 -8.72
N MET A 33 -1.77 -30.44 -8.57
CA MET A 33 -1.35 -29.90 -7.28
C MET A 33 -2.57 -29.26 -6.58
N VAL A 34 -3.52 -30.06 -6.12
CA VAL A 34 -4.66 -29.54 -5.36
C VAL A 34 -4.19 -29.24 -3.94
N GLU A 35 -3.48 -28.13 -3.78
CA GLU A 35 -3.11 -27.63 -2.47
C GLU A 35 -4.38 -27.22 -1.74
N LYS A 36 -4.53 -27.72 -0.52
CA LYS A 36 -5.59 -27.30 0.39
C LYS A 36 -4.94 -26.56 1.54
N LEU A 37 -5.48 -25.38 1.87
CA LEU A 37 -5.04 -24.62 3.03
C LEU A 37 -5.06 -25.47 4.32
N GLY A 38 -6.01 -26.40 4.41
CA GLY A 38 -6.15 -27.37 5.50
C GLY A 38 -6.46 -26.72 6.85
N TYR A 39 -6.43 -27.52 7.91
CA TYR A 39 -6.54 -27.02 9.28
C TYR A 39 -5.16 -26.64 9.80
N VAL A 40 -5.02 -25.41 10.29
CA VAL A 40 -3.82 -24.96 10.99
C VAL A 40 -4.23 -24.57 12.41
N PRO A 41 -3.54 -25.07 13.45
CA PRO A 41 -3.84 -24.71 14.83
C PRO A 41 -3.80 -23.19 15.05
N SER A 42 -4.58 -22.70 16.01
CA SER A 42 -4.57 -21.27 16.35
C SER A 42 -3.19 -20.83 16.83
N VAL A 43 -2.87 -19.53 16.71
CA VAL A 43 -1.60 -18.98 17.20
C VAL A 43 -1.34 -19.28 18.67
N LYS A 44 -2.40 -19.40 19.49
CA LYS A 44 -2.30 -19.73 20.92
C LYS A 44 -1.66 -21.10 21.17
N VAL A 45 -1.78 -22.01 20.19
CA VAL A 45 -1.20 -23.35 20.23
C VAL A 45 0.14 -23.37 19.48
N LEU A 46 0.22 -22.71 18.32
CA LEU A 46 1.47 -22.68 17.55
C LEU A 46 2.61 -21.97 18.29
N LYS A 47 2.34 -20.81 18.89
CA LYS A 47 3.37 -19.99 19.54
C LYS A 47 4.17 -20.73 20.64
N PRO A 48 3.54 -21.47 21.57
CA PRO A 48 4.30 -22.27 22.53
C PRO A 48 4.96 -23.50 21.90
N LEU A 49 4.31 -24.18 20.94
CA LEU A 49 4.87 -25.37 20.29
C LEU A 49 6.08 -25.07 19.42
N SER A 50 6.11 -23.90 18.79
CA SER A 50 7.22 -23.46 17.95
C SER A 50 8.48 -23.14 18.74
N ALA A 51 8.40 -22.93 20.06
CA ALA A 51 9.53 -22.57 20.93
C ALA A 51 10.43 -21.47 20.30
N ASP A 52 11.67 -21.81 19.91
CA ASP A 52 12.65 -20.89 19.30
C ASP A 52 12.60 -20.88 17.77
N GLN A 53 11.71 -21.66 17.15
CA GLN A 53 11.56 -21.80 15.69
C GLN A 53 10.34 -21.05 15.15
N LYS A 54 9.94 -19.95 15.80
CA LYS A 54 8.70 -19.20 15.48
C LYS A 54 8.76 -18.61 14.08
N GLU A 55 9.92 -18.13 13.68
CA GLU A 55 10.22 -17.48 12.40
C GLU A 55 10.16 -18.52 11.27
N VAL A 56 10.74 -19.70 11.47
CA VAL A 56 10.67 -20.81 10.50
C VAL A 56 9.24 -21.29 10.33
N VAL A 57 8.51 -21.45 11.44
CA VAL A 57 7.09 -21.84 11.39
C VAL A 57 6.25 -20.76 10.70
N ALA A 58 6.45 -19.48 11.02
CA ALA A 58 5.79 -18.36 10.35
C ALA A 58 6.07 -18.35 8.84
N ALA A 59 7.33 -18.47 8.43
CA ALA A 59 7.71 -18.53 7.02
C ALA A 59 7.05 -19.72 6.29
N SER A 60 6.96 -20.88 6.93
CA SER A 60 6.26 -22.05 6.37
C SER A 60 4.77 -21.82 6.14
N LEU A 61 4.11 -21.05 7.04
CA LEU A 61 2.70 -20.70 6.90
C LEU A 61 2.46 -19.72 5.76
N VAL A 62 3.34 -18.71 5.60
CA VAL A 62 3.27 -17.78 4.46
C VAL A 62 3.47 -18.55 3.16
N PHE A 63 4.51 -19.38 3.08
CA PHE A 63 4.79 -20.18 1.90
C PHE A 63 3.60 -21.07 1.51
N LYS A 64 2.97 -21.72 2.49
CA LYS A 64 1.75 -22.51 2.27
C LYS A 64 0.62 -21.68 1.66
N VAL A 65 0.38 -20.48 2.19
CA VAL A 65 -0.66 -19.56 1.69
C VAL A 65 -0.35 -19.10 0.26
N MET A 66 0.91 -18.76 -0.03
CA MET A 66 1.35 -18.34 -1.36
C MET A 66 1.23 -19.46 -2.38
N MET A 67 1.66 -20.68 -2.05
CA MET A 67 1.58 -21.84 -2.94
C MET A 67 0.12 -22.21 -3.23
N TYR A 68 -0.73 -22.20 -2.20
CA TYR A 68 -2.17 -22.40 -2.37
C TYR A 68 -2.78 -21.36 -3.33
N TYR A 69 -2.49 -20.08 -3.11
CA TYR A 69 -3.05 -19.03 -3.95
C TYR A 69 -2.52 -19.10 -5.38
N GLY A 70 -1.22 -19.40 -5.54
CA GLY A 70 -0.60 -19.61 -6.85
C GLY A 70 -1.23 -20.75 -7.64
N ASP A 71 -1.56 -21.87 -6.99
CA ASP A 71 -2.29 -22.97 -7.62
C ASP A 71 -3.71 -22.55 -8.05
N VAL A 72 -4.44 -21.84 -7.18
CA VAL A 72 -5.80 -21.36 -7.53
C VAL A 72 -5.75 -20.39 -8.72
N VAL A 73 -4.83 -19.44 -8.71
CA VAL A 73 -4.65 -18.48 -9.82
C VAL A 73 -4.19 -19.20 -11.09
N GLY A 74 -3.26 -20.16 -10.98
CA GLY A 74 -2.79 -20.95 -12.12
C GLY A 74 -3.90 -21.71 -12.82
N ARG A 75 -4.79 -22.34 -12.04
CA ARG A 75 -5.99 -23.03 -12.58
C ARG A 75 -6.99 -22.07 -13.21
N MET A 76 -7.21 -20.90 -12.59
CA MET A 76 -8.05 -19.85 -13.16
C MET A 76 -7.51 -19.36 -14.50
N MET A 77 -6.20 -19.13 -14.62
CA MET A 77 -5.55 -18.72 -15.87
C MET A 77 -5.58 -19.81 -16.94
N ALA A 78 -5.55 -21.09 -16.55
CA ALA A 78 -5.70 -22.22 -17.46
C ALA A 78 -7.15 -22.44 -17.94
N GLY A 79 -8.11 -21.64 -17.47
CA GLY A 79 -9.52 -21.74 -17.86
C GLY A 79 -10.26 -22.92 -17.22
N ASP A 80 -9.75 -23.45 -16.10
CA ASP A 80 -10.42 -24.53 -15.36
C ASP A 80 -11.70 -24.00 -14.69
N GLN A 81 -12.84 -24.27 -15.32
CA GLN A 81 -14.17 -23.87 -14.83
C GLN A 81 -14.62 -24.66 -13.59
N THR A 82 -13.90 -25.72 -13.22
CA THR A 82 -14.20 -26.54 -12.03
C THR A 82 -13.44 -26.09 -10.79
N ALA A 83 -12.51 -25.14 -10.95
CA ALA A 83 -11.72 -24.61 -9.85
C ALA A 83 -12.61 -23.86 -8.85
N ALA A 84 -12.61 -24.33 -7.60
CA ALA A 84 -13.26 -23.61 -6.50
C ALA A 84 -12.56 -22.24 -6.30
N PRO A 85 -13.31 -21.19 -5.92
CA PRO A 85 -12.71 -19.90 -5.60
C PRO A 85 -11.73 -20.02 -4.43
N ALA A 86 -10.73 -19.14 -4.40
CA ALA A 86 -9.75 -19.10 -3.31
C ALA A 86 -10.43 -18.91 -1.95
N ASP A 87 -9.99 -19.67 -0.93
CA ASP A 87 -10.39 -19.46 0.46
C ASP A 87 -9.68 -18.24 1.05
N LEU A 88 -10.10 -17.05 0.61
CA LEU A 88 -9.51 -15.77 1.02
C LEU A 88 -9.64 -15.54 2.54
N LYS A 89 -10.71 -16.06 3.16
CA LYS A 89 -10.91 -15.99 4.62
C LYS A 89 -9.91 -16.87 5.35
N GLY A 90 -9.70 -18.10 4.88
CA GLY A 90 -8.68 -19.00 5.40
C GLY A 90 -7.29 -18.41 5.27
N MET A 91 -6.94 -17.86 4.09
CA MET A 91 -5.67 -17.19 3.84
C MET A 91 -5.45 -16.02 4.81
N SER A 92 -6.46 -15.13 4.94
CA SER A 92 -6.42 -14.02 5.88
C SER A 92 -6.15 -14.48 7.30
N ARG A 93 -6.91 -15.47 7.79
CA ARG A 93 -6.72 -16.03 9.14
C ARG A 93 -5.32 -16.60 9.35
N LEU A 94 -4.77 -17.31 8.36
CA LEU A 94 -3.41 -17.86 8.46
C LEU A 94 -2.37 -16.75 8.55
N LEU A 95 -2.45 -15.73 7.71
CA LEU A 95 -1.47 -14.65 7.72
C LEU A 95 -1.58 -13.77 8.97
N HIS A 96 -2.77 -13.59 9.55
CA HIS A 96 -2.93 -12.95 10.85
C HIS A 96 -2.24 -13.78 11.96
N ASN A 97 -2.40 -15.10 11.95
CA ASN A 97 -1.68 -15.97 12.89
C ASN A 97 -0.17 -15.88 12.67
N THR A 98 0.29 -15.83 11.41
CA THR A 98 1.70 -15.67 11.05
C THR A 98 2.28 -14.40 11.67
N VAL A 99 1.66 -13.23 11.49
CA VAL A 99 2.22 -11.97 12.02
C VAL A 99 2.14 -11.88 13.55
N GLN A 100 1.26 -12.64 14.19
CA GLN A 100 1.23 -12.79 15.64
C GLN A 100 2.33 -13.73 16.17
N LEU A 101 2.83 -14.62 15.32
CA LEU A 101 3.93 -15.53 15.60
C LEU A 101 5.29 -14.84 15.35
N ASP A 102 5.43 -14.22 14.18
CA ASP A 102 6.58 -13.41 13.75
C ASP A 102 6.10 -12.07 13.15
N PRO A 103 6.06 -10.99 13.95
CA PRO A 103 5.64 -9.68 13.47
C PRO A 103 6.67 -8.99 12.55
N TYR A 104 7.85 -9.60 12.35
CA TYR A 104 8.87 -9.10 11.44
C TYR A 104 8.76 -9.74 10.05
N ASN A 105 7.86 -10.70 9.84
CA ASN A 105 7.68 -11.35 8.55
C ASN A 105 7.11 -10.39 7.49
N MET A 106 7.96 -9.88 6.59
CA MET A 106 7.58 -8.94 5.55
C MET A 106 6.56 -9.52 4.56
N ASP A 107 6.79 -10.76 4.13
CA ASP A 107 6.01 -11.43 3.09
C ASP A 107 4.54 -11.57 3.50
N ALA A 108 4.29 -11.86 4.78
CA ALA A 108 2.94 -11.94 5.32
C ALA A 108 2.17 -10.63 5.13
N TYR A 109 2.77 -9.47 5.43
CA TYR A 109 2.12 -8.17 5.27
C TYR A 109 1.88 -7.82 3.81
N TYR A 110 2.89 -8.00 2.96
CA TYR A 110 2.81 -7.55 1.56
C TYR A 110 1.88 -8.43 0.74
N PHE A 111 1.93 -9.74 0.98
CA PHE A 111 1.03 -10.68 0.34
C PHE A 111 -0.40 -10.52 0.86
N ALA A 112 -0.60 -10.33 2.17
CA ALA A 112 -1.93 -10.02 2.71
C ALA A 112 -2.49 -8.73 2.11
N GLN A 113 -1.69 -7.67 2.05
CA GLN A 113 -2.06 -6.41 1.44
C GLN A 113 -2.56 -6.61 0.01
N SER A 114 -1.91 -7.44 -0.82
CA SER A 114 -2.33 -7.61 -2.22
C SER A 114 -3.70 -8.25 -2.34
N PHE A 115 -3.93 -9.43 -1.75
CA PHE A 115 -5.20 -10.11 -1.97
C PHE A 115 -6.34 -9.54 -1.10
N LEU A 116 -6.05 -9.03 0.10
CA LEU A 116 -7.09 -8.48 0.96
C LEU A 116 -7.73 -7.25 0.31
N THR A 117 -6.96 -6.41 -0.39
CA THR A 117 -7.53 -5.23 -1.03
C THR A 117 -8.18 -5.56 -2.36
N TRP A 118 -7.49 -6.27 -3.25
CA TRP A 118 -7.96 -6.41 -4.63
C TRP A 118 -8.98 -7.55 -4.79
N ASP A 119 -8.71 -8.71 -4.18
CA ASP A 119 -9.53 -9.92 -4.35
C ASP A 119 -10.65 -9.98 -3.30
N ALA A 120 -10.31 -9.78 -2.02
CA ALA A 120 -11.26 -9.89 -0.91
C ALA A 120 -12.05 -8.59 -0.65
N LYS A 121 -11.56 -7.44 -1.14
CA LYS A 121 -12.11 -6.10 -0.85
C LYS A 121 -12.26 -5.78 0.64
N GLN A 122 -11.38 -6.34 1.46
CA GLN A 122 -11.31 -6.15 2.90
C GLN A 122 -10.23 -5.11 3.27
N TYR A 123 -10.42 -3.88 2.76
CA TYR A 123 -9.44 -2.78 2.90
C TYR A 123 -9.12 -2.43 4.36
N GLN A 124 -10.16 -2.44 5.22
CA GLN A 124 -9.98 -2.16 6.64
C GLN A 124 -9.14 -3.24 7.32
N VAL A 125 -9.39 -4.52 7.03
CA VAL A 125 -8.63 -5.65 7.58
C VAL A 125 -7.17 -5.58 7.11
N ALA A 126 -6.93 -5.23 5.84
CA ALA A 126 -5.58 -4.99 5.33
C ALA A 126 -4.87 -3.89 6.13
N ASN A 127 -5.53 -2.73 6.34
CA ASN A 127 -4.95 -1.63 7.11
C ASN A 127 -4.71 -1.99 8.58
N GLU A 128 -5.64 -2.69 9.26
CA GLU A 128 -5.45 -3.15 10.64
C GLU A 128 -4.20 -4.06 10.76
N MET A 129 -4.00 -4.93 9.78
CA MET A 129 -2.81 -5.78 9.72
C MET A 129 -1.52 -4.97 9.48
N LEU A 130 -1.54 -4.00 8.57
CA LEU A 130 -0.41 -3.11 8.31
C LEU A 130 -0.06 -2.26 9.54
N GLU A 131 -1.07 -1.68 10.20
CA GLU A 131 -0.91 -0.91 11.45
C GLU A 131 -0.34 -1.78 12.58
N TYR A 132 -0.74 -3.05 12.67
CA TYR A 132 -0.12 -4.00 13.58
C TYR A 132 1.37 -4.17 13.27
N GLY A 133 1.74 -4.33 11.98
CA GLY A 133 3.15 -4.43 11.56
C GLY A 133 3.97 -3.17 11.87
N MET A 134 3.38 -1.98 11.74
CA MET A 134 4.06 -0.71 12.04
C MET A 134 4.50 -0.58 13.51
N LYS A 135 3.91 -1.34 14.43
CA LYS A 135 4.34 -1.39 15.85
C LYS A 135 5.69 -2.08 16.03
N TYR A 136 6.08 -2.96 15.10
CA TYR A 136 7.28 -3.78 15.20
C TYR A 136 8.33 -3.41 14.13
N ARG A 137 7.89 -3.28 12.87
CA ARG A 137 8.72 -2.94 11.71
C ARG A 137 8.82 -1.42 11.54
N THR A 138 9.40 -0.74 12.53
CA THR A 138 9.43 0.74 12.59
C THR A 138 10.24 1.42 11.48
N TRP A 139 11.08 0.67 10.78
CA TRP A 139 11.90 1.13 9.64
C TRP A 139 11.22 0.92 8.29
N ASP A 140 10.17 0.10 8.23
CA ASP A 140 9.58 -0.35 6.98
C ASP A 140 8.57 0.68 6.47
N TRP A 141 9.01 1.53 5.55
CA TRP A 141 8.18 2.56 4.95
C TRP A 141 7.08 1.98 4.04
N ASN A 142 7.15 0.72 3.61
CA ASN A 142 6.13 0.13 2.75
C ASN A 142 4.80 -0.06 3.50
N LEU A 143 4.86 -0.37 4.80
CA LEU A 143 3.65 -0.55 5.60
C LEU A 143 2.78 0.72 5.63
N PRO A 144 3.29 1.90 6.06
CA PRO A 144 2.50 3.12 5.98
C PRO A 144 2.23 3.56 4.54
N PHE A 145 3.08 3.23 3.57
CA PHE A 145 2.78 3.50 2.15
C PHE A 145 1.50 2.78 1.70
N PHE A 146 1.41 1.48 1.92
CA PHE A 146 0.23 0.69 1.54
C PHE A 146 -1.00 1.09 2.33
N ALA A 147 -0.86 1.35 3.64
CA ALA A 147 -1.99 1.81 4.46
C ALA A 147 -2.52 3.17 3.97
N GLY A 148 -1.62 4.09 3.61
CA GLY A 148 -1.97 5.39 3.04
C GLY A 148 -2.61 5.28 1.66
N PHE A 149 -2.08 4.41 0.80
CA PHE A 149 -2.69 4.10 -0.51
C PHE A 149 -4.12 3.57 -0.33
N ASN A 150 -4.32 2.60 0.56
CA ASN A 150 -5.64 2.02 0.81
C ASN A 150 -6.63 3.07 1.34
N SER A 151 -6.19 3.90 2.28
CA SER A 151 -7.00 4.98 2.84
C SER A 151 -7.45 5.97 1.76
N ALA A 152 -6.55 6.37 0.86
CA ALA A 152 -6.87 7.32 -0.20
C ALA A 152 -7.71 6.72 -1.33
N PHE A 153 -7.31 5.53 -1.81
CA PHE A 153 -7.82 4.95 -3.05
C PHE A 153 -9.11 4.17 -2.83
N PHE A 154 -9.17 3.31 -1.81
CA PHE A 154 -10.34 2.46 -1.56
C PHE A 154 -11.32 3.07 -0.56
N MET A 155 -10.82 3.75 0.47
CA MET A 155 -11.67 4.25 1.56
C MET A 155 -12.04 5.73 1.42
N HIS A 156 -11.38 6.47 0.52
CA HIS A 156 -11.50 7.92 0.38
C HIS A 156 -11.29 8.70 1.70
N ASP A 157 -10.59 8.11 2.66
CA ASP A 157 -10.19 8.72 3.92
C ASP A 157 -8.86 9.46 3.71
N TYR A 158 -8.96 10.67 3.16
CA TYR A 158 -7.79 11.50 2.87
C TYR A 158 -7.07 11.96 4.15
N GLN A 159 -7.76 12.03 5.29
CA GLN A 159 -7.14 12.41 6.56
C GLN A 159 -6.21 11.29 7.06
N LYS A 160 -6.67 10.03 7.09
CA LYS A 160 -5.77 8.90 7.42
C LYS A 160 -4.69 8.72 6.36
N ALA A 161 -5.02 8.87 5.08
CA ALA A 161 -4.03 8.78 4.02
C ALA A 161 -2.88 9.78 4.24
N ALA A 162 -3.19 11.03 4.58
CA ALA A 162 -2.21 12.04 4.93
C ALA A 162 -1.29 11.59 6.08
N GLN A 163 -1.86 11.10 7.18
CA GLN A 163 -1.10 10.64 8.35
C GLN A 163 -0.13 9.51 7.98
N PHE A 164 -0.61 8.52 7.23
CA PHE A 164 0.22 7.43 6.75
C PHE A 164 1.33 7.92 5.81
N PHE A 165 1.01 8.76 4.82
CA PHE A 165 2.04 9.29 3.92
C PHE A 165 3.04 10.22 4.58
N GLN A 166 2.66 10.94 5.66
CA GLN A 166 3.62 11.67 6.49
C GLN A 166 4.62 10.68 7.10
N LYS A 167 4.14 9.59 7.71
CA LYS A 167 5.00 8.55 8.27
C LYS A 167 5.88 7.90 7.20
N THR A 168 5.33 7.61 6.02
CA THR A 168 6.09 7.09 4.87
C THR A 168 7.18 8.06 4.44
N GLY A 169 6.88 9.35 4.36
CA GLY A 169 7.84 10.40 4.01
C GLY A 169 8.97 10.53 5.03
N GLU A 170 8.65 10.46 6.33
CA GLU A 170 9.64 10.45 7.42
C GLU A 170 10.61 9.27 7.31
N LEU A 171 10.10 8.06 7.02
CA LEU A 171 10.91 6.85 6.97
C LEU A 171 11.73 6.72 5.67
N SER A 172 11.12 7.04 4.54
CA SER A 172 11.75 6.86 3.21
C SER A 172 12.62 8.04 2.79
N GLY A 173 12.34 9.26 3.28
CA GLY A 173 12.91 10.50 2.78
C GLY A 173 12.54 10.81 1.32
N ALA A 174 11.68 10.02 0.68
CA ALA A 174 11.38 10.16 -0.74
C ALA A 174 10.44 11.35 -0.96
N GLN A 175 10.82 12.21 -1.90
CA GLN A 175 10.09 13.43 -2.21
C GLN A 175 8.63 13.16 -2.61
N LEU A 176 8.38 12.07 -3.33
CA LEU A 176 7.03 11.65 -3.74
C LEU A 176 6.11 11.41 -2.53
N HIS A 177 6.59 10.73 -1.49
CA HIS A 177 5.78 10.41 -0.31
C HIS A 177 5.43 11.68 0.48
N ILE A 178 6.39 12.59 0.63
CA ILE A 178 6.17 13.91 1.24
C ILE A 178 5.15 14.73 0.43
N GLN A 179 5.24 14.67 -0.90
CA GLN A 179 4.28 15.33 -1.78
C GLN A 179 2.86 14.76 -1.64
N LEU A 180 2.72 13.43 -1.50
CA LEU A 180 1.43 12.77 -1.28
C LEU A 180 0.83 13.16 0.08
N ALA A 181 1.63 13.22 1.14
CA ALA A 181 1.20 13.71 2.44
C ALA A 181 0.58 15.11 2.35
N GLY A 182 1.29 16.06 1.72
CA GLY A 182 0.79 17.42 1.53
C GLY A 182 -0.50 17.47 0.69
N ARG A 183 -0.58 16.66 -0.38
CA ARG A 183 -1.79 16.55 -1.21
C ARG A 183 -2.99 16.10 -0.37
N TYR A 184 -2.85 15.00 0.38
CA TYR A 184 -3.98 14.44 1.12
C TYR A 184 -4.40 15.31 2.31
N LEU A 185 -3.46 16.04 2.94
CA LEU A 185 -3.81 17.08 3.92
C LEU A 185 -4.72 18.14 3.29
N GLN A 186 -4.35 18.67 2.12
CA GLN A 186 -5.18 19.66 1.42
C GLN A 186 -6.53 19.07 0.98
N GLN A 187 -6.56 17.87 0.39
CA GLN A 187 -7.81 17.23 -0.05
C GLN A 187 -8.76 16.91 1.10
N SER A 188 -8.22 16.63 2.30
CA SER A 188 -9.01 16.45 3.52
C SER A 188 -9.58 17.76 4.11
N GLY A 189 -9.32 18.92 3.47
CA GLY A 189 -9.71 20.24 3.98
C GLY A 189 -8.80 20.78 5.09
N GLN A 190 -7.70 20.09 5.39
CA GLN A 190 -6.72 20.50 6.39
C GLN A 190 -5.60 21.33 5.75
N THR A 191 -5.95 22.34 4.95
CA THR A 191 -5.01 23.21 4.21
C THR A 191 -3.98 23.84 5.14
N GLU A 192 -4.37 24.29 6.34
CA GLU A 192 -3.44 24.86 7.32
C GLU A 192 -2.40 23.84 7.80
N LEU A 193 -2.80 22.59 8.05
CA LEU A 193 -1.85 21.54 8.41
C LEU A 193 -0.93 21.19 7.25
N ALA A 194 -1.42 21.23 6.00
CA ALA A 194 -0.61 21.06 4.81
C ALA A 194 0.49 22.15 4.71
N ILE A 195 0.13 23.41 4.98
CA ILE A 195 1.07 24.54 5.03
C ILE A 195 2.11 24.34 6.13
N ARG A 196 1.69 23.98 7.36
CA ARG A 196 2.60 23.75 8.49
C ARG A 196 3.58 22.60 8.19
N TYR A 197 3.07 21.50 7.62
CA TYR A 197 3.88 20.36 7.21
C TYR A 197 4.92 20.74 6.15
N LEU A 198 4.51 21.39 5.05
CA LEU A 198 5.43 21.82 4.00
C LEU A 198 6.44 22.87 4.47
N THR A 199 6.05 23.75 5.40
CA THR A 199 6.98 24.69 6.04
C THR A 199 8.11 23.95 6.75
N GLY A 200 7.80 22.87 7.47
CA GLY A 200 8.81 21.99 8.06
C GLY A 200 9.73 21.36 7.01
N MET A 201 9.16 20.87 5.91
CA MET A 201 9.92 20.24 4.82
C MET A 201 10.83 21.21 4.06
N VAL A 202 10.40 22.46 3.85
CA VAL A 202 11.25 23.52 3.28
C VAL A 202 12.44 23.81 4.18
N ARG A 203 12.25 23.81 5.51
CA ARG A 203 13.32 24.07 6.48
C ARG A 203 14.32 22.93 6.61
N SER A 204 13.87 21.67 6.48
CA SER A 204 14.73 20.49 6.65
C SER A 204 15.39 20.00 5.36
N ALA A 205 14.94 20.48 4.19
CA ALA A 205 15.46 20.05 2.90
C ALA A 205 16.93 20.48 2.73
N LYS A 206 17.82 19.50 2.54
CA LYS A 206 19.26 19.75 2.31
C LYS A 206 19.58 20.13 0.86
N ASN A 207 18.80 19.62 -0.08
CA ASN A 207 18.99 19.87 -1.50
C ASN A 207 18.16 21.08 -1.93
N SER A 208 18.80 22.08 -2.56
CA SER A 208 18.15 23.33 -2.97
C SER A 208 17.04 23.14 -4.00
N ALA A 209 17.16 22.17 -4.91
CA ALA A 209 16.10 21.86 -5.88
C ALA A 209 14.88 21.21 -5.20
N VAL A 210 15.12 20.32 -4.22
CA VAL A 210 14.05 19.74 -3.40
C VAL A 210 13.36 20.81 -2.55
N GLN A 211 14.13 21.68 -1.90
CA GLN A 211 13.63 22.82 -1.15
C GLN A 211 12.75 23.72 -2.01
N LYS A 212 13.21 24.06 -3.22
CA LYS A 212 12.44 24.86 -4.18
C LYS A 212 11.12 24.18 -4.56
N THR A 213 11.13 22.85 -4.74
CA THR A 213 9.90 22.11 -5.04
C THR A 213 8.88 22.18 -3.90
N TYR A 214 9.32 22.06 -2.65
CA TYR A 214 8.44 22.23 -1.49
C TYR A 214 7.95 23.67 -1.35
N GLN A 215 8.81 24.65 -1.63
CA GLN A 215 8.48 26.07 -1.58
C GLN A 215 7.37 26.43 -2.58
N ILE A 216 7.47 25.96 -3.82
CA ILE A 216 6.42 26.16 -4.85
C ILE A 216 5.07 25.59 -4.37
N ARG A 217 5.08 24.39 -3.79
CA ARG A 217 3.84 23.78 -3.29
C ARG A 217 3.29 24.54 -2.07
N LEU A 218 4.17 24.98 -1.18
CA LEU A 218 3.81 25.79 -0.01
C LEU A 218 3.12 27.08 -0.45
N GLU A 219 3.68 27.79 -1.43
CA GLU A 219 3.09 29.00 -2.01
C GLU A 219 1.71 28.73 -2.62
N ALA A 220 1.56 27.63 -3.35
CA ALA A 220 0.27 27.25 -3.92
C ALA A 220 -0.79 27.01 -2.81
N PHE A 221 -0.43 26.32 -1.72
CA PHE A 221 -1.35 26.09 -0.60
C PHE A 221 -1.64 27.35 0.21
N GLN A 222 -0.70 28.30 0.30
CA GLN A 222 -0.99 29.62 0.87
C GLN A 222 -2.02 30.38 0.02
N GLN A 223 -1.99 30.27 -1.30
CA GLN A 223 -3.04 30.84 -2.15
C GLN A 223 -4.39 30.16 -1.93
N VAL A 224 -4.40 28.82 -1.81
CA VAL A 224 -5.60 28.06 -1.44
C VAL A 224 -6.20 28.58 -0.13
N GLN A 225 -5.38 28.72 0.92
CA GLN A 225 -5.83 29.25 2.21
C GLN A 225 -6.38 30.68 2.10
N ARG A 226 -5.74 31.56 1.32
CA ARG A 226 -6.25 32.92 1.08
C ARG A 226 -7.64 32.91 0.45
N ILE A 227 -7.87 32.03 -0.53
CA ILE A 227 -9.16 31.87 -1.19
C ILE A 227 -10.19 31.30 -0.22
N GLU A 228 -9.85 30.26 0.56
CA GLU A 228 -10.73 29.67 1.57
C GLU A 228 -11.16 30.70 2.62
N VAL A 229 -10.24 31.50 3.15
CA VAL A 229 -10.52 32.57 4.11
C VAL A 229 -11.40 33.66 3.49
N ALA A 230 -11.13 34.07 2.25
CA ALA A 230 -11.97 35.03 1.54
C ALA A 230 -13.38 34.50 1.28
N ALA A 231 -13.52 33.23 0.90
CA ALA A 231 -14.80 32.56 0.70
C ALA A 231 -15.62 32.48 1.99
N GLN A 232 -14.97 32.16 3.12
CA GLN A 232 -15.64 32.16 4.42
C GLN A 232 -16.11 33.57 4.83
N ARG A 233 -15.33 34.61 4.54
CA ARG A 233 -15.75 36.00 4.79
C ARG A 233 -16.95 36.37 3.92
N TYR A 234 -16.89 36.05 2.62
CA TYR A 234 -17.99 36.26 1.69
C TYR A 234 -19.27 35.57 2.17
N LEU A 235 -19.18 34.31 2.61
CA LEU A 235 -20.31 33.57 3.16
C LEU A 235 -20.91 34.24 4.40
N LYS A 236 -20.06 34.72 5.32
CA LYS A 236 -20.53 35.43 6.52
C LYS A 236 -21.26 36.74 6.20
N GLU A 237 -20.82 37.47 5.17
CA GLU A 237 -21.38 38.78 4.82
C GLU A 237 -22.56 38.71 3.86
N LYS A 238 -22.58 37.73 2.93
CA LYS A 238 -23.61 37.60 1.89
C LYS A 238 -24.61 36.48 2.15
N GLY A 239 -24.34 35.59 3.11
CA GLY A 239 -25.18 34.43 3.42
C GLY A 239 -25.17 33.33 2.35
N THR A 240 -24.37 33.49 1.29
CA THR A 240 -24.23 32.53 0.19
C THR A 240 -22.76 32.26 -0.12
N HIS A 241 -22.44 31.09 -0.67
CA HIS A 241 -21.09 30.79 -1.12
C HIS A 241 -20.75 31.56 -2.42
N PRO A 242 -19.49 31.98 -2.62
CA PRO A 242 -19.07 32.55 -3.90
C PRO A 242 -19.16 31.48 -5.00
N ALA A 243 -19.62 31.88 -6.19
CA ALA A 243 -19.68 30.98 -7.35
C ALA A 243 -18.30 30.78 -7.99
N THR A 244 -17.45 31.80 -7.97
CA THR A 244 -16.11 31.76 -8.57
C THR A 244 -15.07 32.48 -7.72
N VAL A 245 -13.79 32.20 -7.97
CA VAL A 245 -12.68 32.91 -7.31
C VAL A 245 -12.63 34.36 -7.77
N GLU A 246 -12.98 34.64 -9.02
CA GLU A 246 -13.05 35.99 -9.60
C GLU A 246 -14.07 36.86 -8.87
N GLN A 247 -15.18 36.28 -8.42
CA GLN A 247 -16.18 37.00 -7.63
C GLN A 247 -15.60 37.50 -6.30
N LEU A 248 -14.71 36.73 -5.67
CA LEU A 248 -14.00 37.16 -4.46
C LEU A 248 -13.03 38.31 -4.74
N VAL A 249 -12.38 38.30 -5.89
CA VAL A 249 -11.47 39.37 -6.31
C VAL A 249 -12.26 40.66 -6.63
N GLN A 250 -13.29 40.56 -7.47
CA GLN A 250 -14.14 41.70 -7.85
C GLN A 250 -14.89 42.30 -6.67
N GLY A 251 -15.32 41.45 -5.72
CA GLY A 251 -15.97 41.90 -4.49
C GLY A 251 -15.02 42.46 -3.42
N GLY A 252 -13.69 42.47 -3.67
CA GLY A 252 -12.70 43.00 -2.72
C GLY A 252 -12.38 42.08 -1.53
N TYR A 253 -12.93 40.86 -1.49
CA TYR A 253 -12.65 39.87 -0.44
C TYR A 253 -11.25 39.27 -0.58
N LEU A 254 -10.71 39.25 -1.81
CA LEU A 254 -9.41 38.68 -2.14
C LEU A 254 -8.58 39.65 -2.98
N SER A 255 -7.57 40.27 -2.37
CA SER A 255 -6.60 41.13 -3.05
C SER A 255 -5.17 40.89 -2.53
N PRO A 256 -4.14 40.87 -3.40
CA PRO A 256 -4.23 40.80 -4.87
C PRO A 256 -4.83 39.47 -5.35
N ALA A 257 -5.18 39.38 -6.64
CA ALA A 257 -5.66 38.15 -7.27
C ALA A 257 -4.68 36.98 -7.02
N PRO A 258 -5.17 35.76 -6.72
CA PRO A 258 -4.32 34.62 -6.43
C PRO A 258 -3.62 34.13 -7.71
N VAL A 259 -2.33 33.79 -7.59
CA VAL A 259 -1.51 33.29 -8.70
C VAL A 259 -1.11 31.86 -8.39
N ASP A 260 -1.38 30.93 -9.30
CA ASP A 260 -0.90 29.56 -9.15
C ASP A 260 0.58 29.46 -9.57
N PRO A 261 1.51 29.09 -8.67
CA PRO A 261 2.92 28.91 -9.00
C PRO A 261 3.19 27.86 -10.10
N TYR A 262 2.24 26.95 -10.34
CA TYR A 262 2.33 25.94 -11.39
C TYR A 262 1.78 26.42 -12.75
N GLY A 263 1.26 27.65 -12.84
CA GLY A 263 0.75 28.25 -14.08
C GLY A 263 -0.72 27.95 -14.40
N GLY A 264 -1.49 27.45 -13.43
CA GLY A 264 -2.93 27.25 -13.56
C GLY A 264 -3.77 28.45 -13.07
N HIS A 265 -5.07 28.21 -12.96
CA HIS A 265 -6.03 29.14 -12.37
C HIS A 265 -6.84 28.43 -11.29
N PHE A 266 -7.12 29.14 -10.19
CA PHE A 266 -7.88 28.61 -9.07
C PHE A 266 -9.39 28.65 -9.35
N TYR A 267 -10.10 27.62 -8.90
CA TYR A 267 -11.56 27.52 -9.01
C TYR A 267 -12.13 26.75 -7.81
N PHE A 268 -13.46 26.79 -7.64
CA PHE A 268 -14.16 25.91 -6.69
C PHE A 268 -14.63 24.65 -7.39
N ASP A 269 -14.29 23.47 -6.87
CA ASP A 269 -14.78 22.19 -7.38
C ASP A 269 -16.25 21.94 -7.00
N GLU A 270 -16.80 20.81 -7.46
CA GLU A 270 -18.19 20.42 -7.19
C GLU A 270 -18.52 20.29 -5.69
N SER A 271 -17.51 20.08 -4.85
CA SER A 271 -17.66 20.02 -3.39
C SER A 271 -17.49 21.38 -2.71
N GLY A 272 -17.27 22.45 -3.48
CA GLY A 272 -16.99 23.80 -2.97
C GLY A 272 -15.57 23.98 -2.43
N LYS A 273 -14.66 23.04 -2.68
CA LYS A 273 -13.26 23.14 -2.26
C LYS A 273 -12.44 23.87 -3.33
N VAL A 274 -11.39 24.55 -2.90
CA VAL A 274 -10.50 25.25 -3.81
C VAL A 274 -9.58 24.25 -4.51
N ALA A 275 -9.59 24.29 -5.84
CA ALA A 275 -8.75 23.51 -6.73
C ALA A 275 -8.03 24.42 -7.74
N THR A 276 -7.09 23.86 -8.50
CA THR A 276 -6.41 24.56 -9.60
C THR A 276 -6.32 23.68 -10.84
N THR A 277 -6.40 24.28 -12.03
CA THR A 277 -6.30 23.59 -13.32
C THR A 277 -4.95 22.89 -13.52
N SER A 278 -3.89 23.33 -12.84
CA SER A 278 -2.58 22.66 -12.85
C SER A 278 -2.54 21.37 -12.03
N LYS A 279 -3.56 21.11 -11.19
CA LYS A 279 -3.58 20.00 -10.21
C LYS A 279 -2.37 20.00 -9.27
N PHE A 280 -1.81 21.18 -8.97
CA PHE A 280 -0.61 21.38 -8.16
C PHE A 280 0.62 20.62 -8.70
N ALA A 281 0.73 20.56 -10.02
CA ALA A 281 1.83 19.92 -10.73
C ALA A 281 2.22 20.74 -11.96
N PHE A 282 3.51 20.72 -12.31
CA PHE A 282 3.96 21.30 -13.57
C PHE A 282 3.44 20.48 -14.74
N ALA A 283 3.04 21.14 -15.83
CA ALA A 283 2.69 20.47 -17.06
C ALA A 283 3.86 19.58 -17.51
N THR A 284 3.58 18.29 -17.75
CA THR A 284 4.56 17.39 -18.34
C THR A 284 4.83 17.91 -19.75
N LYS A 285 6.05 18.38 -20.03
CA LYS A 285 6.46 18.60 -21.42
C LYS A 285 6.43 17.23 -22.09
N THR A 286 5.45 16.99 -22.96
CA THR A 286 5.48 15.88 -23.89
C THR A 286 6.79 16.01 -24.66
N LYS A 287 7.72 15.08 -24.43
CA LYS A 287 8.87 14.90 -25.31
C LYS A 287 8.43 14.16 -26.55
#